data_AF-A0A381ZS98-F1
#
_entry.id   AF-A0A381ZS98-F1
#
_cell.length_a   1.000
_cell.length_b   1.000
_cell.length_c   1.000
_cell.angle_alpha   90.00
_cell.angle_beta   90.00
_cell.angle_gamma   90.00
#
_symmetry.space_group_name_H-M   'P 1'
#
loop_
_entity.id
_entity.type
_entity.pdbx_description
1 polymer ?
#
loop_
_entity_poly.entity_id
_entity_poly.type
_entity_poly.pdbx_seq_one_letter_code
_entity_poly.pdbx_strand_id
1 'polypeptide(L)'
;MDSPSATTENTPLLLRLWRNQQHRSITIQIITMVVLFTILGMIGNNVATNLEKAGKEFSFGFLNYPAGYDITFQPFISYSPTDTHTRAGIIGLLNTLLVAVSGVIIATILGFTMGILRLSSNWLVNRIVYVFLEFTRNVPVLLHILFVYGIFLYTLPVPKKAI
;
A
#
# COMPACT_ATOMS: atom_id res chain seq x y z
N MET A 1 -27.38 -71.53 -14.41
CA MET A 1 -26.49 -70.57 -15.10
C MET A 1 -26.59 -69.28 -14.29
N ASP A 2 -25.79 -69.20 -13.24
CA ASP A 2 -25.82 -68.10 -12.28
C ASP A 2 -25.02 -66.92 -12.84
N SER A 3 -25.70 -65.79 -13.06
CA SER A 3 -25.03 -64.54 -13.44
C SER A 3 -24.40 -63.88 -12.20
N PRO A 4 -23.21 -63.27 -12.32
CA PRO A 4 -22.43 -62.81 -11.16
C PRO A 4 -23.09 -61.59 -10.52
N SER A 5 -23.30 -61.66 -9.21
CA SER A 5 -23.70 -60.56 -8.35
C SER A 5 -22.71 -59.39 -8.48
N ALA A 6 -23.19 -58.24 -8.96
CA ALA A 6 -22.44 -57.00 -9.02
C ALA A 6 -21.90 -56.65 -7.62
N THR A 7 -20.58 -56.65 -7.47
CA THR A 7 -19.89 -56.17 -6.28
C THR A 7 -20.06 -54.66 -6.17
N THR A 8 -20.95 -54.22 -5.28
CA THR A 8 -21.10 -52.82 -4.91
C THR A 8 -19.81 -52.36 -4.21
N GLU A 9 -18.88 -51.80 -4.97
CA GLU A 9 -17.68 -51.19 -4.40
C GLU A 9 -18.09 -50.01 -3.51
N ASN A 10 -17.96 -50.20 -2.20
CA ASN A 10 -18.10 -49.15 -1.19
C ASN A 10 -16.89 -48.20 -1.30
N THR A 11 -16.88 -47.31 -2.29
CA THR A 11 -15.86 -46.25 -2.35
C THR A 11 -16.00 -45.39 -1.10
N PRO A 12 -14.96 -45.25 -0.26
CA PRO A 12 -15.09 -44.53 1.00
C PRO A 12 -15.49 -43.07 0.74
N LEU A 13 -16.41 -42.55 1.55
CA LEU A 13 -17.03 -41.23 1.36
C LEU A 13 -16.02 -40.09 1.15
N LEU A 14 -14.83 -40.21 1.78
CA LEU A 14 -13.70 -39.29 1.63
C LEU A 14 -13.19 -39.19 0.19
N LEU A 15 -13.08 -40.30 -0.53
CA LEU A 15 -12.64 -40.35 -1.93
C LEU A 15 -13.69 -39.78 -2.89
N ARG A 16 -14.99 -39.94 -2.58
CA ARG A 16 -16.10 -39.39 -3.37
C ARG A 16 -16.23 -37.87 -3.20
N LEU A 17 -15.99 -37.36 -1.99
CA LEU A 17 -15.97 -35.93 -1.68
C LEU A 17 -14.76 -35.22 -2.31
N TRP A 18 -13.58 -35.86 -2.35
CA TRP A 18 -12.36 -35.31 -2.94
C TRP A 18 -12.42 -35.18 -4.47
N ARG A 19 -13.07 -36.13 -5.15
CA ARG A 19 -13.16 -36.17 -6.62
C ARG A 19 -14.14 -35.16 -7.20
N ASN A 20 -15.10 -34.67 -6.41
CA ASN A 20 -16.06 -33.67 -6.86
C ASN A 20 -15.48 -32.24 -6.72
N GLN A 21 -15.28 -31.57 -7.86
CA GLN A 21 -14.64 -30.24 -7.96
C GLN A 21 -15.27 -29.19 -7.03
N GLN A 22 -16.60 -29.20 -6.89
CA GLN A 22 -17.31 -28.20 -6.08
C GLN A 22 -17.12 -28.42 -4.57
N HIS A 23 -17.15 -29.68 -4.10
CA HIS A 23 -16.93 -30.00 -2.68
C HIS A 23 -15.47 -29.84 -2.26
N ARG A 24 -14.52 -30.14 -3.16
CA ARG A 24 -13.09 -29.92 -2.91
C ARG A 24 -12.79 -28.44 -2.67
N SER A 25 -13.35 -27.55 -3.50
CA SER A 25 -13.15 -26.10 -3.37
C SER A 25 -13.64 -25.56 -2.04
N ILE A 26 -14.86 -25.94 -1.63
CA ILE A 26 -15.46 -25.47 -0.37
C ILE A 26 -14.66 -26.01 0.83
N THR A 27 -14.28 -27.29 0.80
CA THR A 27 -13.48 -27.91 1.86
C THR A 27 -12.13 -27.22 2.03
N ILE A 28 -11.43 -26.94 0.93
CA ILE A 28 -10.14 -26.24 0.96
C ILE A 28 -10.32 -24.82 1.50
N GLN A 29 -11.33 -24.06 1.06
CA GLN A 29 -11.58 -22.70 1.55
C GLN A 29 -11.86 -22.67 3.05
N ILE A 30 -12.68 -23.60 3.56
CA ILE A 30 -12.96 -23.72 5.00
C ILE A 30 -11.66 -24.01 5.76
N ILE A 31 -10.87 -24.99 5.31
CA ILE A 31 -9.58 -25.32 5.93
C ILE A 31 -8.65 -24.10 5.92
N THR A 32 -8.52 -23.42 4.78
CA THR A 32 -7.70 -22.21 4.65
C THR A 32 -8.16 -21.12 5.61
N MET A 33 -9.48 -20.92 5.76
CA MET A 33 -10.03 -19.91 6.64
C MET A 33 -9.77 -20.25 8.12
N VAL A 34 -9.93 -21.52 8.52
CA VAL A 34 -9.57 -22.01 9.87
C VAL A 34 -8.08 -21.81 10.14
N VAL A 35 -7.21 -22.19 9.21
CA VAL A 35 -5.76 -22.02 9.33
C VAL A 35 -5.40 -20.53 9.45
N LEU A 36 -5.98 -19.68 8.60
CA LEU A 36 -5.76 -18.23 8.64
C LEU A 36 -6.13 -17.64 10.00
N PHE A 37 -7.35 -17.90 10.50
CA PHE A 37 -7.79 -17.38 11.79
C PHE A 37 -6.98 -17.94 12.96
N THR A 38 -6.53 -19.19 12.87
CA THR A 38 -5.64 -19.78 13.88
C THR A 38 -4.29 -19.05 13.90
N ILE A 39 -3.70 -18.79 12.73
CA ILE A 39 -2.44 -18.03 12.61
C ILE A 39 -2.62 -16.61 13.15
N LEU A 40 -3.69 -15.90 12.75
CA LEU A 40 -3.98 -14.55 13.24
C LEU A 40 -4.17 -14.52 14.76
N GLY A 41 -4.88 -15.51 15.32
CA GLY A 41 -5.06 -15.67 16.76
C GLY A 41 -3.73 -15.94 17.49
N MET A 42 -2.86 -16.78 16.91
CA MET A 42 -1.51 -17.02 17.44
C MET A 42 -0.65 -15.75 17.41
N ILE A 43 -0.71 -14.97 16.33
CA ILE A 43 0.01 -13.68 16.24
C ILE A 43 -0.53 -12.72 17.30
N GLY A 44 -1.85 -12.58 17.42
CA GLY A 44 -2.49 -11.72 18.42
C GLY A 44 -2.08 -12.10 19.85
N ASN A 45 -2.14 -13.39 20.19
CA ASN A 45 -1.71 -13.88 21.51
C ASN A 45 -0.21 -13.67 21.75
N ASN A 46 0.63 -13.89 20.73
CA ASN A 46 2.06 -13.60 20.84
C ASN A 46 2.30 -12.11 21.09
N VAL A 47 1.65 -11.22 20.35
CA VAL A 47 1.79 -9.76 20.53
C VAL A 47 1.32 -9.35 21.92
N ALA A 48 0.14 -9.80 22.36
CA ALA A 48 -0.39 -9.50 23.68
C ALA A 48 0.56 -9.98 24.80
N THR A 49 1.03 -11.22 24.72
CA THR A 49 1.94 -11.81 25.72
C THR A 49 3.30 -11.11 25.73
N ASN A 50 3.85 -10.75 24.57
CA ASN A 50 5.13 -10.04 24.49
C ASN A 50 5.02 -8.60 24.99
N LEU A 51 3.89 -7.93 24.75
CA LEU A 51 3.64 -6.58 25.26
C LEU A 51 3.47 -6.59 26.78
N GLU A 52 2.72 -7.55 27.32
CA GLU A 52 2.56 -7.73 28.77
C GLU A 52 3.93 -7.97 29.45
N LYS A 53 4.76 -8.86 28.89
CA LYS A 53 6.14 -9.09 29.36
C LYS A 53 7.02 -7.84 29.27
N ALA A 54 6.78 -6.97 28.29
CA ALA A 54 7.48 -5.69 28.13
C ALA A 54 6.91 -4.57 29.02
N GLY A 55 5.93 -4.87 29.89
CA GLY A 55 5.27 -3.88 30.75
C GLY A 55 4.41 -2.88 29.98
N LYS A 56 3.99 -3.23 28.75
CA LYS A 56 3.12 -2.40 27.90
C LYS A 56 1.77 -3.08 27.78
N GLU A 57 0.70 -2.37 28.13
CA GLU A 57 -0.65 -2.85 27.83
C GLU A 57 -0.90 -2.75 26.32
N PHE A 58 -1.49 -3.80 25.73
CA PHE A 58 -2.00 -3.73 24.35
C PHE A 58 -3.19 -2.76 24.32
N SER A 59 -2.94 -1.51 23.94
CA SER A 59 -3.94 -0.45 23.96
C SER A 59 -3.77 0.49 22.78
N PHE A 60 -4.90 0.91 22.20
CA PHE A 60 -4.95 2.01 21.23
C PHE A 60 -5.01 3.39 21.91
N GLY A 61 -4.91 3.45 23.24
CA GLY A 61 -4.87 4.70 24.00
C GLY A 61 -3.74 5.64 23.57
N PHE A 62 -2.66 5.08 22.99
CA PHE A 62 -1.57 5.87 22.43
C PHE A 62 -2.02 6.85 21.35
N LEU A 63 -3.10 6.57 20.63
CA LEU A 63 -3.65 7.47 19.61
C LEU A 63 -4.10 8.80 20.20
N ASN A 64 -4.47 8.82 21.48
CA ASN A 64 -4.88 10.03 22.21
C ASN A 64 -3.72 10.73 22.94
N TYR A 65 -2.50 10.17 22.92
CA TYR A 65 -1.34 10.86 23.49
C TYR A 65 -0.85 11.98 22.56
N PRO A 66 -0.21 13.03 23.14
CA PRO A 66 0.43 14.08 22.36
C PRO A 66 1.46 13.50 21.40
N ALA A 67 1.41 13.93 20.15
CA ALA A 67 2.24 13.37 19.09
C ALA A 67 3.73 13.73 19.23
N GLY A 68 4.05 14.91 19.76
CA GLY A 68 5.42 15.31 20.11
C GLY A 68 6.33 15.66 18.93
N TYR A 69 5.82 15.65 17.70
CA TYR A 69 6.53 16.08 16.50
C TYR A 69 5.73 17.13 15.73
N ASP A 70 6.43 18.00 15.00
CA ASP A 70 5.81 19.06 14.22
C ASP A 70 5.48 18.63 12.78
N ILE A 71 4.43 19.21 12.22
CA ILE A 71 4.00 19.00 10.83
C ILE A 71 4.03 20.36 10.12
N THR A 72 5.04 20.60 9.29
CA THR A 72 5.23 21.93 8.66
C THR A 72 4.15 22.27 7.62
N PHE A 73 3.61 21.27 6.91
CA PHE A 73 2.64 21.49 5.83
C PHE A 73 1.21 21.15 6.28
N GLN A 74 0.42 22.20 6.53
CA GLN A 74 -0.92 22.11 7.17
C GLN A 74 -2.01 22.89 6.41
N PRO A 75 -2.33 22.55 5.15
CA PRO A 75 -3.23 23.37 4.32
C PRO A 75 -4.71 23.34 4.73
N PHE A 76 -5.15 22.34 5.51
CA PHE A 76 -6.58 22.11 5.80
C PHE A 76 -6.97 22.29 7.27
N ILE A 77 -6.10 21.86 8.18
CA ILE A 77 -6.39 21.77 9.62
C ILE A 77 -5.11 22.18 10.37
N SER A 78 -5.24 23.11 11.31
CA SER A 78 -4.13 23.51 12.18
C SER A 78 -3.75 22.39 13.15
N TYR A 79 -2.45 22.26 13.39
CA TYR A 79 -1.90 21.25 14.29
C TYR A 79 -0.75 21.80 15.12
N SER A 80 -0.76 21.41 16.39
CA SER A 80 0.32 21.62 17.35
C SER A 80 0.93 20.27 17.72
N PRO A 81 2.24 20.20 18.05
CA PRO A 81 2.87 18.99 18.59
C PRO A 81 2.21 18.46 19.88
N THR A 82 1.43 19.28 20.57
CA THR A 82 0.62 18.90 21.75
C THR A 82 -0.65 18.14 21.39
N ASP A 83 -1.07 18.16 20.13
CA ASP A 83 -2.26 17.47 19.66
C ASP A 83 -2.04 15.96 19.57
N THR A 84 -3.14 15.21 19.49
CA THR A 84 -3.13 13.75 19.52
C THR A 84 -2.55 13.11 18.26
N HIS A 85 -1.98 11.91 18.40
CA HIS A 85 -1.55 11.08 17.26
C HIS A 85 -2.69 10.81 16.26
N THR A 86 -3.95 10.68 16.71
CA THR A 86 -5.10 10.57 15.81
C THR A 86 -5.22 11.79 14.90
N ARG A 87 -5.09 13.00 15.45
CA ARG A 87 -5.17 14.24 14.67
C ARG A 87 -4.01 14.32 13.67
N ALA A 88 -2.80 14.00 14.11
CA ALA A 88 -1.62 13.93 13.24
C ALA A 88 -1.83 12.93 12.07
N GLY A 89 -2.43 11.77 12.35
CA GLY A 89 -2.76 10.76 11.34
C GLY A 89 -3.78 11.25 10.31
N ILE A 90 -4.84 11.96 10.74
CA ILE A 90 -5.83 12.55 9.83
C ILE A 90 -5.18 13.59 8.91
N ILE A 91 -4.28 14.42 9.45
CA ILE A 91 -3.56 15.43 8.65
C ILE A 91 -2.64 14.75 7.63
N GLY A 92 -1.92 13.70 8.02
CA GLY A 92 -1.12 12.89 7.11
C GLY A 92 -1.95 12.27 5.98
N LEU A 93 -3.16 11.78 6.30
CA LEU A 93 -4.10 11.25 5.32
C LEU A 93 -4.56 12.33 4.33
N LEU A 94 -4.94 13.52 4.82
CA LEU A 94 -5.37 14.64 3.98
C LEU A 94 -4.23 15.13 3.07
N ASN A 95 -3.01 15.21 3.58
CA ASN A 95 -1.84 15.59 2.79
C ASN A 95 -1.54 14.55 1.71
N THR A 96 -1.60 13.26 2.04
CA THR A 96 -1.43 12.17 1.07
C THR A 96 -2.49 12.25 -0.03
N LEU A 97 -3.75 12.48 0.35
CA LEU A 97 -4.84 12.62 -0.60
C LEU A 97 -4.65 13.82 -1.53
N LEU A 98 -4.26 14.98 -0.98
CA LEU A 98 -3.96 16.18 -1.76
C LEU A 98 -2.85 15.93 -2.79
N VAL A 99 -1.73 15.33 -2.36
CA VAL A 99 -0.60 15.03 -3.24
C VAL A 99 -0.98 13.98 -4.28
N ALA A 100 -1.73 12.94 -3.89
CA ALA A 100 -2.16 11.90 -4.81
C ALA A 100 -3.09 12.44 -5.90
N VAL A 101 -4.12 13.22 -5.52
CA VAL A 101 -5.08 13.77 -6.47
C VAL A 101 -4.41 14.76 -7.43
N SER A 102 -3.64 15.72 -6.91
CA SER A 102 -2.91 16.67 -7.74
C SER A 102 -1.89 15.98 -8.65
N GLY A 103 -1.16 14.99 -8.11
CA GLY A 103 -0.21 14.18 -8.85
C GLY A 103 -0.84 13.40 -9.99
N VAL A 104 -2.00 12.76 -9.76
CA VAL A 104 -2.74 12.04 -10.81
C VAL A 104 -3.15 12.99 -11.93
N ILE A 105 -3.73 14.15 -11.60
CA ILE A 105 -4.16 15.13 -12.61
C ILE A 105 -2.97 15.57 -13.48
N ILE A 106 -1.87 15.98 -12.85
CA ILE A 106 -0.67 16.44 -13.56
C ILE A 106 -0.05 15.30 -14.38
N ALA A 107 0.07 14.11 -13.80
CA ALA A 107 0.64 12.93 -14.46
C ALA A 107 -0.21 12.50 -15.66
N THR A 108 -1.54 12.58 -15.58
CA THR A 108 -2.42 12.27 -16.71
C THR A 108 -2.24 13.27 -17.85
N ILE A 109 -2.21 14.58 -17.55
CA ILE A 109 -2.03 15.61 -18.58
C ILE A 109 -0.66 15.48 -19.25
N LEU A 110 0.42 15.38 -18.46
CA LEU A 110 1.78 15.24 -18.98
C LEU A 110 1.98 13.91 -19.70
N GLY A 111 1.51 12.81 -19.12
CA GLY A 111 1.63 11.47 -19.69
C GLY A 111 0.87 11.34 -21.01
N PHE A 112 -0.33 11.89 -21.10
CA PHE A 112 -1.12 11.91 -22.33
C PHE A 112 -0.44 12.77 -23.41
N THR A 113 0.00 13.98 -23.05
CA THR A 113 0.70 14.88 -23.99
C THR A 113 1.99 14.25 -24.53
N MET A 114 2.84 13.73 -23.64
CA MET A 114 4.07 13.03 -24.03
C MET A 114 3.77 11.76 -24.84
N GLY A 115 2.68 11.05 -24.52
CA GLY A 115 2.20 9.90 -25.29
C GLY A 115 1.88 10.25 -26.74
N ILE A 116 1.17 11.35 -26.98
CA ILE A 116 0.87 11.84 -28.33
C ILE A 116 2.16 12.27 -29.05
N LEU A 117 3.02 13.05 -28.38
CA LEU A 117 4.26 13.55 -28.99
C LEU A 117 5.20 12.41 -29.39
N ARG A 118 5.20 11.29 -28.65
CA ARG A 118 5.95 10.08 -29.02
C ARG A 118 5.45 9.44 -30.32
N LEU A 119 4.15 9.53 -30.62
CA LEU A 119 3.58 9.01 -31.88
C LEU A 119 3.69 10.01 -33.04
N SER A 120 4.28 11.18 -32.83
CA SER A 120 4.45 12.18 -33.88
C SER A 120 5.28 11.63 -35.05
N SER A 121 4.87 11.97 -36.27
CA SER A 121 5.64 11.69 -37.48
C SER A 121 6.95 12.48 -37.56
N ASN A 122 7.10 13.54 -36.75
CA ASN A 122 8.34 14.28 -36.64
C ASN A 122 9.38 13.47 -35.85
N TRP A 123 10.41 13.00 -36.56
CA TRP A 123 11.49 12.19 -36.01
C TRP A 123 12.18 12.85 -34.80
N LEU A 124 12.43 14.17 -34.84
CA LEU A 124 13.14 14.87 -33.77
C LEU A 124 12.32 14.90 -32.48
N VAL A 125 11.04 15.25 -32.58
CA VAL A 125 10.12 15.33 -31.43
C VAL A 125 9.95 13.95 -30.79
N ASN A 126 9.69 12.92 -31.61
CA ASN A 126 9.57 11.55 -31.14
C ASN A 126 10.83 11.11 -30.38
N ARG A 127 12.03 11.36 -30.94
CA ARG A 127 13.29 10.94 -30.32
C ARG A 127 13.57 11.66 -29.00
N ILE A 128 13.32 12.97 -28.93
CA ILE A 128 13.52 13.74 -27.68
C ILE A 128 12.59 13.23 -26.58
N VAL A 129 11.30 13.04 -26.90
CA VAL A 129 10.32 12.54 -25.93
C VAL A 129 10.63 11.11 -25.51
N TYR A 130 11.10 10.27 -26.44
CA TYR A 130 11.55 8.91 -26.13
C TYR A 130 12.68 8.92 -25.10
N VAL A 131 13.74 9.71 -25.32
CA VAL A 131 14.88 9.80 -24.39
C VAL A 131 14.44 10.36 -23.03
N PHE A 132 13.59 11.39 -23.02
CA PHE A 132 13.07 11.96 -21.79
C PHE A 132 12.28 10.94 -20.96
N LEU A 133 11.32 10.23 -21.57
CA LEU A 133 10.51 9.24 -20.88
C LEU A 133 11.34 8.04 -20.38
N GLU A 134 12.27 7.56 -21.20
CA GLU A 134 13.16 6.44 -20.83
C GLU A 134 14.05 6.83 -19.64
N PHE A 135 14.62 8.04 -19.66
CA PHE A 135 15.40 8.56 -18.54
C PHE A 135 14.56 8.68 -17.27
N THR A 136 13.41 9.37 -17.30
CA THR A 136 12.58 9.59 -16.11
C THR A 136 12.08 8.28 -15.50
N ARG A 137 11.84 7.25 -16.31
CA ARG A 137 11.36 5.94 -15.84
C ARG A 137 12.47 5.04 -15.32
N ASN A 138 13.69 5.14 -15.86
CA ASN A 138 14.82 4.29 -15.48
C ASN A 138 15.67 4.88 -14.36
N VAL A 139 15.61 6.19 -14.13
CA VAL A 139 16.32 6.84 -13.02
C VAL A 139 15.52 6.67 -11.72
N PRO A 140 16.18 6.25 -10.61
CA PRO A 140 15.51 6.08 -9.32
C PRO A 140 14.76 7.34 -8.87
N VAL A 141 13.55 7.17 -8.35
CA VAL A 141 12.74 8.30 -7.83
C VAL A 141 13.46 9.04 -6.70
N LEU A 142 14.25 8.34 -5.89
CA LEU A 142 15.04 8.95 -4.82
C LEU A 142 16.04 9.97 -5.37
N LEU A 143 16.69 9.67 -6.49
CA LEU A 143 17.63 10.59 -7.13
C LEU A 143 16.91 11.85 -7.61
N HIS A 144 15.73 11.69 -8.23
CA HIS A 144 14.90 12.83 -8.62
C HIS A 144 14.53 13.71 -7.42
N ILE A 145 14.09 13.10 -6.31
CA ILE A 145 13.74 13.84 -5.08
C ILE A 145 14.95 14.61 -4.54
N LEU A 146 16.11 13.96 -4.43
CA LEU A 146 17.33 14.59 -3.92
C LEU A 146 17.85 15.70 -4.85
N PHE A 147 17.78 15.50 -6.16
CA PHE A 147 18.17 16.49 -7.16
C PHE A 147 17.30 17.73 -7.08
N VAL A 148 15.97 17.56 -7.07
CA VAL A 148 15.01 18.65 -6.95
C VAL A 148 15.18 19.36 -5.60
N TYR A 149 15.31 18.61 -4.50
CA TYR A 149 15.58 19.17 -3.18
C TYR A 149 16.86 20.01 -3.15
N GLY A 150 17.95 19.51 -3.76
CA GLY A 150 19.21 20.22 -3.88
C GLY A 150 19.06 21.53 -4.67
N ILE A 151 18.38 21.49 -5.83
CA ILE A 151 18.09 22.71 -6.59
C ILE A 151 17.38 23.72 -5.71
N PHE A 152 16.29 23.34 -5.04
CA PHE A 152 15.55 24.28 -4.19
C PHE A 152 16.42 24.86 -3.07
N LEU A 153 17.25 24.03 -2.43
CA LEU A 153 18.10 24.47 -1.32
C LEU A 153 19.21 25.45 -1.75
N TYR A 154 19.80 25.25 -2.93
CA TYR A 154 20.92 26.07 -3.41
C TYR A 154 20.49 27.27 -4.28
N THR A 155 19.33 27.19 -4.94
CA THR A 155 18.84 28.26 -5.82
C THR A 155 17.90 29.22 -5.13
N LEU A 156 17.13 28.77 -4.13
CA LEU A 156 16.29 29.68 -3.35
C LEU A 156 17.14 30.39 -2.29
N PRO A 157 16.91 31.70 -2.05
CA PRO A 157 17.55 32.39 -0.95
C PRO A 157 17.15 31.73 0.37
N VAL A 158 18.11 31.57 1.28
CA VAL A 158 17.87 31.09 2.64
C VAL A 158 16.73 31.90 3.26
N PRO A 159 15.76 31.25 3.96
CA PRO A 159 14.63 31.95 4.54
C PRO A 159 15.13 33.12 5.39
N LYS A 160 14.86 34.36 4.93
CA LYS A 160 15.15 35.55 5.73
C LYS A 160 14.27 35.43 6.96
N LYS A 161 14.89 35.38 8.15
CA LYS A 161 14.22 35.29 9.45
C LYS A 161 12.91 36.08 9.42
N ALA A 162 11.78 35.39 9.61
CA ALA A 162 10.54 36.04 9.97
C ALA A 162 10.74 36.67 11.35
N ILE A 163 10.49 37.98 11.43
CA ILE A 163 10.44 38.75 12.68
C ILE A 163 9.17 38.35 13.42
#